data_AF-A0A1Q9BS48-F1
#
_entry.id   AF-A0A1Q9BS48-F1
#
_cell.length_a   1.000
_cell.length_b   1.000
_cell.length_c   1.000
_cell.angle_alpha   90.00
_cell.angle_beta   90.00
_cell.angle_gamma   90.00
#
_symmetry.space_group_name_H-M   'P 1'
#
loop_
_entity.id
_entity.type
_entity.pdbx_description
1 polymer ?
#
loop_
_entity_poly.entity_id
_entity_poly.type
_entity_poly.pdbx_seq_one_letter_code
_entity_poly.pdbx_strand_id
1 'polypeptide(L)'
;MPPKKSVALPPGVPANWSAWRLTQDEQATIKSQVDAKQEELKGDASLTAAQKKVELKDFKTNLEVTAKQMKAKAAEEKKASKKGAGPAAAGGTAAAEAAGPSASAGTGEYWQMVQSDIAKILKHFGDDFAKKPALAIEVAGKVDQGGIQAPWAKDEATRSMGNQGTYVAGANLFWLDFLQTASPSVPLSRKSVEDLAEFMYPQADLDQGVPPRFFDKMLRCIAPCARTEAQPDHPSGCRMISPEGLPHALLAAAARDLPRNLKNWMVIFRSITMKFEDLPLKDLWVENWKARNAVLQDYESLSRTAYQTALEVAALKKTWEDDEATKFDGTRDLLEKFRSVGLSFVGAGKKEELTENFLASCLAVAREFTGDQMVVPLLHLQEMYESSSCLNKMTNLALLAQKPAARKREWVVQSIYHGILRNREVVAAGIRNEEVVKGWLLGDKHAAGWIAVSELKK
;
A
#
# COMPACT_ATOMS: atom_id res chain seq x y z
N MET A 1 -21.60 -41.62 -32.17
CA MET A 1 -20.49 -41.13 -31.32
C MET A 1 -20.72 -41.64 -29.90
N PRO A 2 -19.74 -42.29 -29.25
CA PRO A 2 -19.92 -42.82 -27.91
C PRO A 2 -19.88 -41.70 -26.86
N PRO A 3 -20.48 -41.89 -25.67
CA PRO A 3 -20.44 -40.90 -24.59
C PRO A 3 -19.03 -40.83 -24.00
N LYS A 4 -18.53 -39.59 -23.78
CA LYS A 4 -17.22 -39.33 -23.18
C LYS A 4 -17.18 -39.84 -21.73
N LYS A 5 -16.24 -40.73 -21.43
CA LYS A 5 -15.87 -41.14 -20.08
C LYS A 5 -15.35 -39.94 -19.28
N SER A 6 -15.87 -39.75 -18.07
CA SER A 6 -15.34 -38.78 -17.10
C SER A 6 -13.92 -39.18 -16.68
N VAL A 7 -12.99 -38.25 -16.79
CA VAL A 7 -11.61 -38.39 -16.32
C VAL A 7 -11.63 -38.42 -14.79
N ALA A 8 -11.11 -39.49 -14.20
CA ALA A 8 -10.91 -39.58 -12.75
C ALA A 8 -9.79 -38.62 -12.32
N LEU A 9 -10.04 -37.86 -11.25
CA LEU A 9 -9.02 -37.00 -10.63
C LEU A 9 -7.92 -37.87 -9.98
N PRO A 10 -6.66 -37.39 -9.97
CA PRO A 10 -5.55 -38.10 -9.35
C PRO A 10 -5.77 -38.28 -7.84
N PRO A 11 -5.27 -39.39 -7.24
CA PRO A 11 -5.38 -39.63 -5.81
C PRO A 11 -4.64 -38.54 -5.02
N GLY A 12 -5.37 -37.77 -4.21
CA GLY A 12 -4.80 -36.76 -3.30
C GLY A 12 -5.39 -35.35 -3.38
N VAL A 13 -6.40 -35.09 -4.22
CA VAL A 13 -7.09 -33.79 -4.26
C VAL A 13 -8.42 -33.88 -3.48
N PRO A 14 -8.58 -33.19 -2.33
CA PRO A 14 -9.86 -33.17 -1.62
C PRO A 14 -10.88 -32.34 -2.41
N ALA A 15 -12.03 -32.96 -2.71
CA ALA A 15 -13.09 -32.42 -3.55
C ALA A 15 -14.06 -31.44 -2.83
N ASN A 16 -13.69 -30.86 -1.68
CA ASN A 16 -14.56 -29.89 -1.01
C ASN A 16 -13.80 -29.02 -0.02
N TRP A 17 -13.86 -27.68 -0.16
CA TRP A 17 -13.24 -26.73 0.76
C TRP A 17 -13.96 -26.66 2.13
N SER A 18 -15.15 -27.24 2.22
CA SER A 18 -16.03 -27.23 3.40
C SER A 18 -15.73 -28.32 4.44
N ALA A 19 -14.74 -29.19 4.21
CA ALA A 19 -14.38 -30.28 5.11
C ALA A 19 -13.14 -29.97 5.99
N TRP A 20 -12.88 -28.70 6.28
CA TRP A 20 -11.77 -28.29 7.16
C TRP A 20 -12.12 -28.55 8.63
N ARG A 21 -11.32 -29.39 9.31
CA ARG A 21 -11.44 -29.64 10.76
C ARG A 21 -10.10 -29.36 11.44
N LEU A 22 -10.15 -28.66 12.58
CA LEU A 22 -9.02 -28.50 13.50
C LEU A 22 -8.58 -29.89 14.00
N THR A 23 -7.28 -30.11 14.22
CA THR A 23 -6.79 -31.33 14.88
C THR A 23 -7.29 -31.39 16.33
N GLN A 24 -7.28 -32.57 16.94
CA GLN A 24 -7.67 -32.70 18.35
C GLN A 24 -6.78 -31.85 19.28
N ASP A 25 -5.49 -31.75 18.99
CA ASP A 25 -4.55 -30.92 19.76
C ASP A 25 -4.82 -29.42 19.60
N GLU A 26 -5.16 -28.97 18.39
CA GLU A 26 -5.57 -27.59 18.11
C GLU A 26 -6.88 -27.25 18.85
N GLN A 27 -7.85 -28.17 18.84
CA GLN A 27 -9.11 -28.01 19.56
C GLN A 27 -8.90 -27.97 21.08
N ALA A 28 -7.99 -28.80 21.61
CA ALA A 28 -7.64 -28.80 23.03
C ALA A 28 -6.94 -27.51 23.46
N THR A 29 -6.06 -26.98 22.61
CA THR A 29 -5.34 -25.71 22.86
C THR A 29 -6.31 -24.53 22.86
N ILE A 30 -7.20 -24.43 21.86
CA ILE A 30 -8.21 -23.39 21.80
C ILE A 30 -9.14 -23.49 23.01
N LYS A 31 -9.55 -24.70 23.41
CA LYS A 31 -10.39 -24.90 24.59
C LYS A 31 -9.71 -24.40 25.87
N SER A 32 -8.44 -24.75 26.08
CA SER A 32 -7.66 -24.29 27.24
C SER A 32 -7.58 -22.76 27.32
N GLN A 33 -7.35 -22.09 26.18
CA GLN A 33 -7.29 -20.63 26.12
C GLN A 33 -8.66 -19.96 26.36
N VAL A 34 -9.74 -20.56 25.85
CA VAL A 34 -11.11 -20.08 26.11
C VAL A 34 -11.47 -20.25 27.59
N ASP A 35 -11.11 -21.38 28.20
CA ASP A 35 -11.36 -21.64 29.62
C ASP A 35 -10.58 -20.64 30.50
N ALA A 36 -9.32 -20.33 30.15
CA ALA A 36 -8.53 -19.32 30.84
C ALA A 36 -9.13 -17.90 30.73
N LYS A 37 -9.56 -17.51 29.51
CA LYS A 37 -10.21 -16.20 29.31
C LYS A 37 -11.56 -16.12 30.02
N GLN A 38 -12.27 -17.24 30.12
CA GLN A 38 -13.53 -17.30 30.86
C GLN A 38 -13.32 -17.08 32.37
N GLU A 39 -12.26 -17.61 32.96
CA GLU A 39 -11.91 -17.34 34.37
C GLU A 39 -11.46 -15.89 34.60
N GLU A 40 -10.67 -15.32 33.67
CA GLU A 40 -10.30 -13.89 33.70
C GLU A 40 -11.55 -12.99 33.70
N LEU A 41 -12.49 -13.26 32.80
CA LEU A 41 -13.74 -12.49 32.70
C LEU A 41 -14.64 -12.69 33.92
N LYS A 42 -14.61 -13.85 34.60
CA LYS A 42 -15.36 -14.02 35.86
C LYS A 42 -14.85 -13.08 36.96
N GLY A 43 -13.54 -12.86 37.02
CA GLY A 43 -12.90 -11.98 38.01
C GLY A 43 -13.15 -10.48 37.79
N ASP A 44 -13.51 -10.07 36.57
CA ASP A 44 -13.72 -8.65 36.27
C ASP A 44 -15.10 -8.14 36.71
N ALA A 45 -15.16 -7.34 37.77
CA ALA A 45 -16.40 -6.78 38.29
C ALA A 45 -16.97 -5.62 37.44
N SER A 46 -16.20 -5.08 36.49
CA SER A 46 -16.58 -3.91 35.69
C SER A 46 -17.49 -4.25 34.50
N LEU A 47 -17.49 -5.51 34.06
CA LEU A 47 -18.26 -5.97 32.91
C LEU A 47 -19.59 -6.63 33.31
N THR A 48 -20.65 -6.32 32.59
CA THR A 48 -21.93 -7.03 32.72
C THR A 48 -21.82 -8.45 32.17
N ALA A 49 -22.69 -9.37 32.63
CA ALA A 49 -22.72 -10.75 32.12
C ALA A 49 -22.93 -10.84 30.59
N ALA A 50 -23.65 -9.88 30.01
CA ALA A 50 -23.84 -9.78 28.57
C ALA A 50 -22.54 -9.41 27.83
N GLN A 51 -21.80 -8.41 28.34
CA GLN A 51 -20.51 -8.01 27.77
C GLN A 51 -19.47 -9.13 27.85
N LYS A 52 -19.37 -9.81 29.01
CA LYS A 52 -18.49 -10.98 29.18
C LYS A 52 -18.78 -12.09 28.16
N LYS A 53 -20.07 -12.30 27.84
CA LYS A 53 -20.48 -13.31 26.86
C LYS A 53 -20.13 -12.91 25.42
N VAL A 54 -20.23 -11.62 25.08
CA VAL A 54 -19.81 -11.10 23.77
C VAL A 54 -18.30 -11.21 23.61
N GLU A 55 -17.53 -10.73 24.59
CA GLU A 55 -16.06 -10.81 24.54
C GLU A 55 -15.54 -12.25 24.47
N LEU A 56 -16.12 -13.19 25.22
CA LEU A 56 -15.72 -14.60 25.15
C LEU A 56 -16.04 -15.22 23.78
N LYS A 57 -17.15 -14.81 23.14
CA LYS A 57 -17.52 -15.28 21.80
C LYS A 57 -16.58 -14.73 20.74
N ASP A 58 -16.21 -13.46 20.83
CA ASP A 58 -15.33 -12.79 19.89
C ASP A 58 -13.89 -13.35 20.03
N PHE A 59 -13.44 -13.54 21.26
CA PHE A 59 -12.16 -14.18 21.57
C PHE A 59 -12.06 -15.60 20.98
N LYS A 60 -13.10 -16.43 21.18
CA LYS A 60 -13.15 -17.78 20.58
C LYS A 60 -13.11 -17.73 19.06
N THR A 61 -13.86 -16.82 18.45
CA THR A 61 -13.92 -16.67 16.99
C THR A 61 -12.55 -16.26 16.43
N ASN A 62 -11.87 -15.33 17.09
CA ASN A 62 -10.53 -14.89 16.70
C ASN A 62 -9.49 -16.03 16.80
N LEU A 63 -9.50 -16.82 17.86
CA LEU A 63 -8.61 -17.98 17.99
C LEU A 63 -8.82 -19.02 16.87
N GLU A 64 -10.08 -19.29 16.51
CA GLU A 64 -10.40 -20.21 15.41
C GLU A 64 -9.93 -19.66 14.05
N VAL A 65 -10.02 -18.34 13.82
CA VAL A 65 -9.53 -17.69 12.59
C VAL A 65 -8.00 -17.73 12.53
N THR A 66 -7.31 -17.39 13.62
CA THR A 66 -5.84 -17.41 13.69
C THR A 66 -5.29 -18.82 13.48
N ALA A 67 -5.89 -19.84 14.10
CA ALA A 67 -5.50 -21.23 13.89
C ALA A 67 -5.64 -21.67 12.41
N LYS A 68 -6.71 -21.23 11.73
CA LYS A 68 -6.89 -21.48 10.30
C LYS A 68 -5.82 -20.80 9.45
N GLN A 69 -5.48 -19.54 9.76
CA GLN A 69 -4.48 -18.77 9.03
C GLN A 69 -3.07 -19.35 9.20
N MET A 70 -2.66 -19.71 10.41
CA MET A 70 -1.33 -20.29 10.66
C MET A 70 -1.14 -21.62 9.92
N LYS A 71 -2.20 -22.44 9.88
CA LYS A 71 -2.16 -23.73 9.19
C LYS A 71 -2.21 -23.60 7.67
N ALA A 72 -2.89 -22.58 7.14
CA ALA A 72 -2.81 -22.22 5.72
C ALA A 72 -1.38 -21.80 5.33
N LYS A 73 -0.74 -20.94 6.14
CA LYS A 73 0.66 -20.55 5.96
C LYS A 73 1.62 -21.75 6.03
N ALA A 74 1.47 -22.62 7.02
CA ALA A 74 2.30 -23.83 7.14
C ALA A 74 2.11 -24.80 5.95
N ALA A 75 0.92 -24.84 5.35
CA ALA A 75 0.66 -25.63 4.14
C ALA A 75 1.30 -25.02 2.89
N GLU A 76 1.39 -23.69 2.80
CA GLU A 76 2.09 -22.97 1.74
C GLU A 76 3.62 -23.10 1.88
N GLU A 77 4.15 -23.00 3.09
CA GLU A 77 5.58 -23.19 3.38
C GLU A 77 6.04 -24.63 3.06
N LYS A 78 5.22 -25.65 3.36
CA LYS A 78 5.49 -27.04 2.96
C LYS A 78 5.40 -27.27 1.44
N LYS A 79 4.70 -26.42 0.69
CA LYS A 79 4.72 -26.44 -0.79
C LYS A 79 5.97 -25.74 -1.33
N ALA A 80 6.44 -24.69 -0.67
CA ALA A 80 7.66 -23.97 -1.04
C ALA A 80 8.94 -24.78 -0.74
N SER A 81 8.99 -25.54 0.35
CA SER A 81 10.19 -26.28 0.77
C SER A 81 10.52 -27.54 -0.05
N LYS A 82 9.69 -27.91 -1.05
CA LYS A 82 10.00 -29.00 -2.00
C LYS A 82 10.93 -28.60 -3.16
N LYS A 83 11.42 -27.36 -3.20
CA LYS A 83 12.50 -26.91 -4.10
C LYS A 83 13.64 -26.26 -3.30
N GLY A 84 14.75 -26.98 -3.19
CA GLY A 84 16.06 -26.41 -2.80
C GLY A 84 16.40 -26.48 -1.32
N ALA A 85 17.45 -27.24 -1.00
CA ALA A 85 18.05 -27.33 0.33
C ALA A 85 19.28 -26.40 0.44
N GLY A 86 19.42 -25.70 1.57
CA GLY A 86 20.62 -24.95 1.99
C GLY A 86 20.35 -24.15 3.29
N PRO A 87 21.31 -24.03 4.24
CA PRO A 87 21.01 -24.07 5.68
C PRO A 87 20.88 -22.72 6.40
N ALA A 88 20.44 -22.83 7.66
CA ALA A 88 19.79 -21.85 8.55
C ALA A 88 20.69 -20.79 9.22
N ALA A 89 20.05 -19.71 9.68
CA ALA A 89 20.46 -18.98 10.89
C ALA A 89 19.23 -18.36 11.60
N ALA A 90 19.20 -18.54 12.92
CA ALA A 90 18.15 -18.13 13.83
C ALA A 90 18.47 -16.77 14.50
N GLY A 91 17.43 -16.03 14.93
CA GLY A 91 17.55 -14.90 15.85
C GLY A 91 16.32 -14.00 15.84
N GLY A 92 15.48 -14.11 16.88
CA GLY A 92 14.27 -13.31 17.04
C GLY A 92 14.46 -12.03 17.85
N THR A 93 13.60 -11.04 17.60
CA THR A 93 13.18 -10.01 18.56
C THR A 93 11.73 -9.60 18.25
N ALA A 94 10.95 -9.37 19.31
CA ALA A 94 9.51 -9.14 19.27
C ALA A 94 9.15 -7.78 18.65
N ALA A 95 8.40 -7.82 17.55
CA ALA A 95 7.63 -6.71 17.02
C ALA A 95 6.14 -7.01 17.28
N ALA A 96 5.39 -6.00 17.72
CA ALA A 96 3.96 -6.09 17.93
C ALA A 96 3.26 -6.55 16.65
N GLU A 97 2.49 -7.64 16.73
CA GLU A 97 1.68 -8.17 15.63
C GLU A 97 0.55 -7.18 15.29
N ALA A 98 0.77 -6.36 14.25
CA ALA A 98 -0.28 -5.71 13.50
C ALA A 98 -0.36 -6.40 12.13
N ALA A 99 -1.56 -6.81 11.73
CA ALA A 99 -1.82 -7.55 10.50
C ALA A 99 -1.27 -6.82 9.26
N GLY A 100 -0.26 -7.41 8.61
CA GLY A 100 0.24 -6.94 7.32
C GLY A 100 -0.77 -7.12 6.18
N PRO A 101 -0.61 -6.40 5.05
CA PRO A 101 -1.56 -6.43 3.94
C PRO A 101 -1.69 -7.83 3.33
N SER A 102 -2.92 -8.20 3.01
CA SER A 102 -3.30 -9.41 2.28
C SER A 102 -2.57 -9.47 0.93
N ALA A 103 -1.99 -10.63 0.60
CA ALA A 103 -1.21 -10.88 -0.61
C ALA A 103 -2.07 -10.82 -1.89
N SER A 104 -2.35 -9.61 -2.38
CA SER A 104 -2.70 -9.41 -3.79
C SER A 104 -1.43 -9.49 -4.65
N ALA A 105 -1.51 -10.12 -5.81
CA ALA A 105 -0.40 -10.18 -6.77
C ALA A 105 0.18 -8.76 -7.02
N GLY A 106 1.44 -8.54 -6.66
CA GLY A 106 2.19 -7.30 -6.88
C GLY A 106 2.53 -6.48 -5.63
N THR A 107 1.73 -6.51 -4.55
CA THR A 107 2.05 -5.71 -3.35
C THR A 107 3.22 -6.28 -2.55
N GLY A 108 3.36 -7.61 -2.50
CA GLY A 108 4.40 -8.28 -1.71
C GLY A 108 5.83 -7.93 -2.15
N GLU A 109 6.08 -7.90 -3.46
CA GLU A 109 7.41 -7.62 -4.01
C GLU A 109 7.86 -6.19 -3.72
N TYR A 110 6.94 -5.22 -3.86
CA TYR A 110 7.20 -3.83 -3.50
C TYR A 110 7.67 -3.68 -2.05
N TRP A 111 6.95 -4.28 -1.10
CA TRP A 111 7.29 -4.18 0.32
C TRP A 111 8.57 -4.92 0.66
N GLN A 112 8.87 -6.03 -0.01
CA GLN A 112 10.16 -6.71 0.12
C GLN A 112 11.33 -5.83 -0.34
N MET A 113 11.16 -5.07 -1.42
CA MET A 113 12.18 -4.12 -1.87
C MET A 113 12.40 -2.98 -0.87
N VAL A 114 11.31 -2.41 -0.32
CA VAL A 114 11.42 -1.38 0.74
C VAL A 114 12.13 -1.93 1.99
N GLN A 115 11.79 -3.15 2.42
CA GLN A 115 12.48 -3.83 3.52
C GLN A 115 13.96 -4.09 3.21
N SER A 116 14.28 -4.43 1.96
CA SER A 116 15.66 -4.62 1.50
C SER A 116 16.46 -3.32 1.59
N ASP A 117 15.87 -2.20 1.15
CA ASP A 117 16.48 -0.86 1.26
C ASP A 117 16.76 -0.51 2.73
N ILE A 118 15.76 -0.68 3.60
CA ILE A 118 15.88 -0.46 5.05
C ILE A 118 17.01 -1.31 5.64
N ALA A 119 17.04 -2.61 5.34
CA ALA A 119 18.05 -3.52 5.85
C ALA A 119 19.46 -3.15 5.37
N LYS A 120 19.60 -2.75 4.10
CA LYS A 120 20.88 -2.28 3.54
C LYS A 120 21.36 -1.01 4.25
N ILE A 121 20.47 -0.06 4.51
CA ILE A 121 20.79 1.18 5.22
C ILE A 121 21.22 0.89 6.67
N LEU A 122 20.43 0.10 7.41
CA LEU A 122 20.73 -0.24 8.81
C LEU A 122 22.01 -1.06 8.95
N LYS A 123 22.35 -1.91 7.97
CA LYS A 123 23.64 -2.61 7.94
C LYS A 123 24.84 -1.66 7.95
N HIS A 124 24.72 -0.48 7.35
CA HIS A 124 25.80 0.52 7.31
C HIS A 124 25.81 1.45 8.52
N PHE A 125 24.65 1.76 9.11
CA PHE A 125 24.54 2.69 10.24
C PHE A 125 24.47 2.04 11.64
N GLY A 126 24.23 0.74 11.70
CA GLY A 126 23.97 -0.03 12.92
C GLY A 126 22.49 -0.12 13.28
N ASP A 127 22.12 -1.18 14.00
CA ASP A 127 20.73 -1.45 14.41
C ASP A 127 20.19 -0.40 15.40
N ASP A 128 21.08 0.32 16.08
CA ASP A 128 20.73 1.40 16.99
C ASP A 128 20.36 2.70 16.26
N PHE A 129 20.58 2.78 14.95
CA PHE A 129 20.38 4.00 14.17
C PHE A 129 18.94 4.50 14.22
N ALA A 130 17.95 3.58 14.18
CA ALA A 130 16.54 3.92 14.28
C ALA A 130 16.16 4.58 15.62
N LYS A 131 16.95 4.34 16.68
CA LYS A 131 16.73 4.89 18.02
C LYS A 131 17.47 6.20 18.25
N LYS A 132 18.36 6.62 17.33
CA LYS A 132 19.14 7.85 17.50
C LYS A 132 18.22 9.07 17.40
N PRO A 133 18.44 10.10 18.23
CA PRO A 133 17.67 11.33 18.16
C PRO A 133 17.97 12.09 16.86
N ALA A 134 17.10 13.03 16.50
CA ALA A 134 17.40 14.01 15.47
C ALA A 134 18.69 14.79 15.79
N LEU A 135 19.35 15.32 14.77
CA LEU A 135 20.48 16.22 14.95
C LEU A 135 19.98 17.58 15.45
N ALA A 136 20.69 18.17 16.40
CA ALA A 136 20.42 19.53 16.83
C ALA A 136 20.82 20.51 15.72
N ILE A 137 20.13 21.67 15.65
CA ILE A 137 20.61 22.79 14.83
C ILE A 137 22.02 23.12 15.27
N GLU A 138 22.91 23.25 14.29
CA GLU A 138 24.31 23.54 14.55
C GLU A 138 24.46 24.81 15.41
N VAL A 139 25.23 24.67 16.49
CA VAL A 139 25.73 25.84 17.24
C VAL A 139 26.93 26.37 16.45
N ALA A 140 27.00 27.70 16.27
CA ALA A 140 27.98 28.38 15.43
C ALA A 140 29.41 27.78 15.54
N GLY A 141 29.96 27.32 14.40
CA GLY A 141 31.36 26.89 14.27
C GLY A 141 31.66 25.45 13.82
N LYS A 142 30.64 24.63 13.45
CA LYS A 142 30.85 23.23 12.99
C LYS A 142 30.00 22.87 11.77
N VAL A 143 30.19 23.57 10.64
CA VAL A 143 29.39 23.66 9.39
C VAL A 143 28.83 22.35 8.76
N ASP A 144 29.17 21.15 9.24
CA ASP A 144 28.85 19.88 8.56
C ASP A 144 28.19 18.81 9.46
N GLN A 145 27.63 19.17 10.62
CA GLN A 145 27.08 18.21 11.61
C GLN A 145 25.69 18.57 12.17
N GLY A 146 25.11 19.67 11.72
CA GLY A 146 23.85 20.21 12.22
C GLY A 146 22.63 19.71 11.49
N GLY A 147 21.52 19.64 12.22
CA GLY A 147 20.19 19.47 11.64
C GLY A 147 19.63 20.79 11.12
N ILE A 148 18.55 20.69 10.33
CA ILE A 148 17.85 21.85 9.75
C ILE A 148 16.85 22.47 10.75
N GLN A 149 16.27 21.63 11.62
CA GLN A 149 15.17 22.00 12.52
C GLN A 149 15.52 21.64 13.96
N ALA A 150 14.95 22.37 14.92
CA ALA A 150 15.12 22.06 16.34
C ALA A 150 14.64 20.61 16.61
N PRO A 151 15.45 19.80 17.31
CA PRO A 151 15.13 18.40 17.52
C PRO A 151 13.88 18.25 18.39
N TRP A 152 13.19 17.11 18.27
CA TRP A 152 12.05 16.78 19.11
C TRP A 152 12.33 17.03 20.61
N ALA A 153 11.48 17.83 21.24
CA ALA A 153 11.51 18.10 22.67
C ALA A 153 10.16 17.75 23.29
N LYS A 154 10.14 16.79 24.22
CA LYS A 154 8.92 16.25 24.85
C LYS A 154 8.02 17.31 25.47
N ASP A 155 8.58 18.25 26.22
CA ASP A 155 7.80 19.27 26.93
C ASP A 155 7.15 20.27 25.96
N GLU A 156 7.88 20.63 24.89
CA GLU A 156 7.37 21.49 23.83
C GLU A 156 6.33 20.76 22.98
N ALA A 157 6.57 19.49 22.65
CA ALA A 157 5.62 18.64 21.95
C ALA A 157 4.32 18.51 22.73
N THR A 158 4.40 18.19 24.03
CA THR A 158 3.21 18.06 24.90
C THR A 158 2.43 19.37 24.95
N ARG A 159 3.11 20.52 25.07
CA ARG A 159 2.48 21.83 25.06
C ARG A 159 1.84 22.17 23.70
N SER A 160 2.55 21.96 22.60
CA SER A 160 2.11 22.29 21.24
C SER A 160 0.95 21.41 20.80
N MET A 161 1.03 20.10 21.07
CA MET A 161 -0.04 19.14 20.80
C MET A 161 -1.29 19.45 21.62
N GLY A 162 -1.16 19.80 22.90
CA GLY A 162 -2.30 20.20 23.74
C GLY A 162 -2.99 21.49 23.27
N ASN A 163 -2.23 22.45 22.71
CA ASN A 163 -2.75 23.75 22.29
C ASN A 163 -3.28 23.76 20.84
N GLN A 164 -2.53 23.18 19.90
CA GLN A 164 -2.77 23.29 18.46
C GLN A 164 -3.13 21.95 17.79
N GLY A 165 -2.93 20.82 18.49
CA GLY A 165 -3.06 19.48 17.91
C GLY A 165 -1.93 19.15 16.92
N THR A 166 -0.89 19.97 16.84
CA THR A 166 0.25 19.74 15.94
C THR A 166 1.57 20.16 16.58
N TYR A 167 2.66 19.53 16.19
CA TYR A 167 4.02 19.91 16.55
C TYR A 167 4.98 19.67 15.37
N VAL A 168 5.90 20.60 15.14
CA VAL A 168 6.88 20.51 14.04
C VAL A 168 8.28 20.48 14.64
N ALA A 169 9.05 19.46 14.29
CA ALA A 169 10.41 19.29 14.80
C ALA A 169 11.33 18.57 13.80
N GLY A 170 12.62 18.66 14.05
CA GLY A 170 13.64 17.80 13.45
C GLY A 170 13.47 16.39 14.01
N ALA A 171 13.49 15.42 13.11
CA ALA A 171 13.21 14.03 13.39
C ALA A 171 14.22 13.10 12.69
N ASN A 172 14.33 11.89 13.21
CA ASN A 172 14.96 10.79 12.51
C ASN A 172 13.93 10.13 11.58
N LEU A 173 14.25 9.95 10.30
CA LEU A 173 13.36 9.31 9.32
C LEU A 173 12.86 7.95 9.82
N PHE A 174 13.72 7.18 10.50
CA PHE A 174 13.42 5.84 11.01
C PHE A 174 12.46 5.82 12.20
N TRP A 175 11.96 6.98 12.64
CA TRP A 175 10.83 7.05 13.55
C TRP A 175 9.49 6.75 12.87
N LEU A 176 9.44 6.78 11.54
CA LEU A 176 8.27 6.41 10.75
C LEU A 176 8.16 4.88 10.61
N ASP A 177 6.93 4.38 10.60
CA ASP A 177 6.65 3.02 10.16
C ASP A 177 6.42 3.01 8.64
N PHE A 178 7.45 2.65 7.88
CA PHE A 178 7.40 2.60 6.41
C PHE A 178 6.46 1.53 5.88
N LEU A 179 6.12 0.49 6.66
CA LEU A 179 5.30 -0.63 6.21
C LEU A 179 3.81 -0.39 6.48
N GLN A 180 3.48 0.63 7.27
CA GLN A 180 2.10 1.06 7.52
C GLN A 180 1.71 2.21 6.59
N THR A 181 1.05 1.85 5.50
CA THR A 181 0.42 2.79 4.55
C THR A 181 -1.01 3.12 4.96
N ALA A 182 -1.45 4.34 4.63
CA ALA A 182 -2.86 4.73 4.77
C ALA A 182 -3.79 3.93 3.84
N SER A 183 -3.25 3.38 2.74
CA SER A 183 -4.00 2.67 1.70
C SER A 183 -3.40 1.28 1.41
N PRO A 184 -3.48 0.31 2.35
CA PRO A 184 -2.79 -0.98 2.25
C PRO A 184 -3.27 -1.89 1.12
N SER A 185 -4.48 -1.67 0.60
CA SER A 185 -5.05 -2.42 -0.52
C SER A 185 -4.64 -1.90 -1.89
N VAL A 186 -3.95 -0.75 -1.95
CA VAL A 186 -3.57 -0.12 -3.21
C VAL A 186 -2.13 -0.53 -3.55
N PRO A 187 -1.90 -1.23 -4.68
CA PRO A 187 -0.55 -1.60 -5.08
C PRO A 187 0.29 -0.34 -5.33
N LEU A 188 1.54 -0.36 -4.88
CA LEU A 188 2.52 0.70 -5.12
C LEU A 188 3.48 0.29 -6.23
N SER A 189 3.93 1.26 -7.01
CA SER A 189 4.90 1.05 -8.10
C SER A 189 6.30 1.32 -7.58
N ARG A 190 7.19 0.33 -7.65
CA ARG A 190 8.61 0.53 -7.29
C ARG A 190 9.28 1.48 -8.25
N LYS A 191 9.06 1.30 -9.54
CA LYS A 191 9.62 2.13 -10.59
C LYS A 191 9.33 3.62 -10.37
N SER A 192 8.08 3.97 -10.02
CA SER A 192 7.70 5.35 -9.72
C SER A 192 8.44 5.94 -8.50
N VAL A 193 8.78 5.11 -7.51
CA VAL A 193 9.62 5.51 -6.36
C VAL A 193 11.07 5.71 -6.79
N GLU A 194 11.59 4.87 -7.68
CA GLU A 194 12.94 4.98 -8.22
C GLU A 194 13.09 6.20 -9.15
N ASP A 195 12.09 6.49 -9.97
CA ASP A 195 12.05 7.67 -10.82
C ASP A 195 12.03 8.94 -9.96
N LEU A 196 11.27 8.94 -8.85
CA LEU A 196 11.29 10.02 -7.87
C LEU A 196 12.65 10.12 -7.14
N ALA A 197 13.25 8.99 -6.78
CA ALA A 197 14.57 8.94 -6.14
C ALA A 197 15.63 9.54 -7.06
N GLU A 198 15.60 9.20 -8.35
CA GLU A 198 16.50 9.76 -9.37
C GLU A 198 16.26 11.25 -9.58
N PHE A 199 15.01 11.71 -9.56
CA PHE A 199 14.71 13.14 -9.66
C PHE A 199 15.24 13.93 -8.44
N MET A 200 15.04 13.42 -7.22
CA MET A 200 15.44 14.11 -5.99
C MET A 200 16.96 13.98 -5.72
N TYR A 201 17.54 12.84 -6.11
CA TYR A 201 18.92 12.46 -5.88
C TYR A 201 19.52 11.85 -7.15
N PRO A 202 19.86 12.66 -8.17
CA PRO A 202 20.34 12.14 -9.45
C PRO A 202 21.59 11.28 -9.28
N GLN A 203 21.63 10.12 -9.96
CA GLN A 203 22.81 9.26 -9.97
C GLN A 203 24.02 9.99 -10.56
N ALA A 204 23.79 10.89 -11.52
CA ALA A 204 24.84 11.73 -12.12
C ALA A 204 25.54 12.63 -11.09
N ASP A 205 24.81 13.17 -10.10
CA ASP A 205 25.38 13.99 -9.03
C ASP A 205 26.31 13.11 -8.15
N LEU A 206 25.88 11.89 -7.82
CA LEU A 206 26.70 10.94 -7.07
C LEU A 206 27.99 10.56 -7.82
N ASP A 207 27.92 10.33 -9.13
CA ASP A 207 29.08 9.95 -9.94
C ASP A 207 30.09 11.10 -10.08
N GLN A 208 29.63 12.34 -9.97
CA GLN A 208 30.47 13.54 -9.90
C GLN A 208 31.00 13.82 -8.48
N GLY A 209 30.67 12.99 -7.49
CA GLY A 209 31.07 13.18 -6.10
C GLY A 209 30.33 14.30 -5.39
N VAL A 210 29.20 14.77 -5.93
CA VAL A 210 28.34 15.76 -5.29
C VAL A 210 27.63 15.08 -4.11
N PRO A 211 27.66 15.65 -2.90
CA PRO A 211 26.96 15.07 -1.76
C PRO A 211 25.43 15.16 -1.96
N PRO A 212 24.66 14.18 -1.43
CA PRO A 212 23.20 14.23 -1.48
C PRO A 212 22.70 15.50 -0.77
N ARG A 213 21.67 16.12 -1.35
CA ARG A 213 21.07 17.35 -0.80
C ARG A 213 20.18 17.01 0.39
N PHE A 214 19.94 17.98 1.26
CA PHE A 214 18.96 17.79 2.31
C PHE A 214 17.56 17.55 1.75
N PHE A 215 16.78 16.74 2.45
CA PHE A 215 15.37 16.54 2.15
C PHE A 215 14.60 17.81 2.55
N ASP A 216 14.08 18.53 1.55
CA ASP A 216 13.49 19.86 1.69
C ASP A 216 11.98 19.84 1.91
N LYS A 217 11.35 18.66 1.87
CA LYS A 217 9.92 18.49 2.13
C LYS A 217 9.66 18.19 3.59
N MET A 218 8.56 18.74 4.10
CA MET A 218 8.07 18.42 5.44
C MET A 218 7.22 17.15 5.37
N LEU A 219 7.61 16.12 6.10
CA LEU A 219 6.80 14.91 6.23
C LEU A 219 5.73 15.12 7.32
N ARG A 220 4.54 14.58 7.09
CA ARG A 220 3.42 14.59 8.05
C ARG A 220 3.23 13.18 8.57
N CYS A 221 3.07 13.04 9.88
CA CYS A 221 2.77 11.76 10.54
C CYS A 221 1.79 11.95 11.70
N ILE A 222 1.13 10.85 12.09
CA ILE A 222 0.30 10.84 13.29
C ILE A 222 1.23 10.88 14.49
N ALA A 223 0.90 11.73 15.46
CA ALA A 223 1.59 11.78 16.74
C ALA A 223 1.53 10.41 17.46
N PRO A 224 2.59 10.02 18.20
CA PRO A 224 2.65 8.70 18.84
C PRO A 224 1.63 8.53 19.97
N CYS A 225 1.21 9.63 20.60
CA CYS A 225 0.24 9.65 21.69
C CYS A 225 -0.83 10.71 21.41
N ALA A 226 -2.03 10.51 21.95
CA ALA A 226 -3.12 11.46 21.83
C ALA A 226 -2.76 12.82 22.44
N ARG A 227 -3.42 13.90 22.02
CA ARG A 227 -3.17 15.26 22.55
C ARG A 227 -3.30 15.39 24.08
N THR A 228 -4.07 14.51 24.71
CA THR A 228 -4.32 14.53 26.17
C THR A 228 -3.24 13.82 26.97
N GLU A 229 -2.32 13.14 26.29
CA GLU A 229 -1.30 12.32 26.91
C GLU A 229 0.07 12.99 26.83
N ALA A 230 0.92 12.70 27.81
CA ALA A 230 2.31 13.13 27.77
C ALA A 230 3.01 12.49 26.58
N GLN A 231 3.67 13.30 25.76
CA GLN A 231 4.38 12.81 24.60
C GLN A 231 5.63 12.01 25.00
N PRO A 232 6.08 11.04 24.20
CA PRO A 232 7.26 10.24 24.52
C PRO A 232 8.55 11.05 24.31
N ASP A 233 9.62 10.65 25.00
CA ASP A 233 10.96 11.22 24.79
C ASP A 233 11.51 10.91 23.38
N HIS A 234 11.09 9.76 22.82
CA HIS A 234 11.45 9.31 21.48
C HIS A 234 10.20 8.85 20.73
N PRO A 235 9.69 9.64 19.77
CA PRO A 235 8.57 9.21 18.94
C PRO A 235 9.08 8.12 17.99
N SER A 236 8.41 6.97 17.93
CA SER A 236 8.80 5.87 17.04
C SER A 236 7.56 5.09 16.61
N GLY A 237 7.62 4.42 15.45
CA GLY A 237 6.47 3.73 14.87
C GLY A 237 5.37 4.69 14.42
N CYS A 238 5.74 5.92 14.05
CA CYS A 238 4.78 6.95 13.65
C CYS A 238 4.16 6.59 12.30
N ARG A 239 2.82 6.59 12.21
CA ARG A 239 2.10 6.34 10.95
C ARG A 239 2.19 7.56 10.05
N MET A 240 2.50 7.33 8.77
CA MET A 240 2.69 8.42 7.82
C MET A 240 1.34 8.95 7.32
N ILE A 241 1.18 10.27 7.35
CA ILE A 241 0.10 10.99 6.64
C ILE A 241 0.59 11.38 5.25
N SER A 242 1.86 11.78 5.12
CA SER A 242 2.49 12.05 3.83
C SER A 242 2.43 10.82 2.90
N PRO A 243 2.38 11.03 1.56
CA PRO A 243 2.39 9.93 0.61
C PRO A 243 3.67 9.11 0.76
N GLU A 244 3.54 7.78 0.69
CA GLU A 244 4.60 6.81 0.97
C GLU A 244 5.79 6.95 0.02
N GLY A 245 5.54 7.37 -1.21
CA GLY A 245 6.58 7.49 -2.22
C GLY A 245 7.68 8.50 -1.89
N LEU A 246 7.39 9.55 -1.11
CA LEU A 246 8.41 10.52 -0.67
C LEU A 246 9.49 9.88 0.23
N PRO A 247 9.16 9.32 1.41
CA PRO A 247 10.15 8.66 2.24
C PRO A 247 10.73 7.40 1.58
N HIS A 248 9.96 6.67 0.77
CA HIS A 248 10.50 5.49 0.08
C HIS A 248 11.50 5.85 -1.02
N ALA A 249 11.34 7.00 -1.70
CA ALA A 249 12.32 7.48 -2.67
C ALA A 249 13.64 7.85 -1.97
N LEU A 250 13.54 8.45 -0.78
CA LEU A 250 14.71 8.74 0.07
C LEU A 250 15.44 7.46 0.50
N LEU A 251 14.70 6.42 0.91
CA LEU A 251 15.26 5.10 1.23
C LEU A 251 15.92 4.45 0.00
N ALA A 252 15.25 4.47 -1.16
CA ALA A 252 15.77 3.89 -2.39
C ALA A 252 17.07 4.57 -2.84
N ALA A 253 17.13 5.91 -2.83
CA ALA A 253 18.33 6.68 -3.15
C ALA A 253 19.49 6.36 -2.20
N ALA A 254 19.25 6.38 -0.89
CA ALA A 254 20.30 6.06 0.09
C ALA A 254 20.78 4.61 -0.01
N ALA A 255 19.85 3.66 -0.18
CA ALA A 255 20.20 2.26 -0.35
C ALA A 255 21.06 2.05 -1.60
N ARG A 256 20.77 2.74 -2.71
CA ARG A 256 21.61 2.73 -3.92
C ARG A 256 23.00 3.31 -3.66
N ASP A 257 23.08 4.46 -3.02
CA ASP A 257 24.30 5.25 -2.87
C ASP A 257 25.29 4.66 -1.85
N LEU A 258 24.80 3.99 -0.80
CA LEU A 258 25.65 3.45 0.26
C LEU A 258 26.59 2.32 -0.25
N PRO A 259 27.87 2.31 0.19
CA PRO A 259 28.44 3.08 1.31
C PRO A 259 28.99 4.46 0.96
N ARG A 260 28.84 4.95 -0.28
CA ARG A 260 29.28 6.30 -0.65
C ARG A 260 28.46 7.32 0.15
N ASN A 261 29.07 8.47 0.46
CA ASN A 261 28.38 9.55 1.17
C ASN A 261 27.74 9.15 2.51
N LEU A 262 28.26 8.11 3.20
CA LEU A 262 27.72 7.58 4.46
C LEU A 262 27.41 8.68 5.48
N LYS A 263 28.36 9.61 5.69
CA LYS A 263 28.20 10.72 6.64
C LYS A 263 27.06 11.67 6.24
N ASN A 264 26.93 11.98 4.96
CA ASN A 264 25.88 12.88 4.45
C ASN A 264 24.50 12.25 4.61
N TRP A 265 24.37 10.97 4.24
CA TRP A 265 23.12 10.22 4.44
C TRP A 265 22.72 10.09 5.91
N MET A 266 23.70 9.88 6.81
CA MET A 266 23.46 9.89 8.26
C MET A 266 22.85 11.22 8.73
N VAL A 267 23.40 12.34 8.21
CA VAL A 267 22.94 13.69 8.54
C VAL A 267 21.54 13.92 7.98
N ILE A 268 21.29 13.59 6.71
CA ILE A 268 19.97 13.73 6.07
C ILE A 268 18.90 12.97 6.86
N PHE A 269 19.12 11.68 7.15
CA PHE A 269 18.14 10.87 7.86
C PHE A 269 17.82 11.38 9.26
N ARG A 270 18.73 12.09 9.91
CA ARG A 270 18.52 12.65 11.25
C ARG A 270 18.13 14.13 11.24
N SER A 271 17.89 14.70 10.06
CA SER A 271 17.57 16.13 9.87
C SER A 271 16.24 16.33 9.15
N ILE A 272 15.40 15.30 9.10
CA ILE A 272 14.10 15.37 8.43
C ILE A 272 13.17 16.26 9.24
N THR A 273 12.52 17.21 8.58
CA THR A 273 11.47 18.00 9.24
C THR A 273 10.17 17.21 9.21
N MET A 274 9.62 16.92 10.40
CA MET A 274 8.34 16.24 10.54
C MET A 274 7.31 17.11 11.25
N LYS A 275 6.08 17.09 10.75
CA LYS A 275 4.88 17.61 11.41
C LYS A 275 4.09 16.43 11.97
N PHE A 276 4.01 16.39 13.30
CA PHE A 276 3.23 15.44 14.06
C PHE A 276 1.83 16.02 14.26
N GLU A 277 0.80 15.23 13.98
CA GLU A 277 -0.60 15.67 14.02
C GLU A 277 -1.44 14.73 14.90
N ASP A 278 -2.30 15.31 15.74
CA ASP A 278 -3.33 14.59 16.49
C ASP A 278 -4.49 14.25 15.53
N LEU A 279 -4.29 13.20 14.74
CA LEU A 279 -5.23 12.79 13.70
C LEU A 279 -5.86 11.45 14.08
N PRO A 280 -7.20 11.36 14.18
CA PRO A 280 -7.88 10.08 14.34
C PRO A 280 -7.56 9.13 13.20
N LEU A 281 -7.35 7.85 13.50
CA LEU A 281 -6.98 6.85 12.50
C LEU A 281 -7.99 6.72 11.35
N LYS A 282 -9.28 6.95 11.61
CA LYS A 282 -10.34 6.96 10.60
C LYS A 282 -10.17 8.06 9.53
N ASP A 283 -9.51 9.16 9.90
CA ASP A 283 -9.31 10.31 9.02
C ASP A 283 -7.97 10.23 8.26
N LEU A 284 -7.10 9.28 8.62
CA LEU A 284 -5.78 9.08 8.02
C LEU A 284 -5.84 8.96 6.50
N TRP A 285 -6.79 8.18 5.98
CA TRP A 285 -6.89 7.97 4.53
C TRP A 285 -7.24 9.27 3.81
N VAL A 286 -8.22 10.02 4.32
CA VAL A 286 -8.67 11.29 3.74
C VAL A 286 -7.53 12.30 3.72
N GLU A 287 -6.79 12.41 4.82
CA GLU A 287 -5.65 13.33 4.91
C GLU A 287 -4.46 12.88 4.05
N ASN A 288 -4.21 11.57 3.92
CA ASN A 288 -3.20 11.04 3.00
C ASN A 288 -3.55 11.34 1.54
N TRP A 289 -4.82 11.22 1.15
CA TRP A 289 -5.27 11.58 -0.20
C TRP A 289 -5.03 13.06 -0.50
N LYS A 290 -5.39 13.95 0.45
CA LYS A 290 -5.14 15.39 0.31
C LYS A 290 -3.65 15.69 0.23
N ALA A 291 -2.85 15.06 1.09
CA ALA A 291 -1.39 15.22 1.09
C ALA A 291 -0.79 14.79 -0.25
N ARG A 292 -1.21 13.64 -0.80
CA ARG A 292 -0.76 13.17 -2.11
C ARG A 292 -1.12 14.19 -3.21
N ASN A 293 -2.37 14.63 -3.28
CA ASN A 293 -2.81 15.61 -4.27
C ASN A 293 -2.03 16.93 -4.23
N ALA A 294 -1.63 17.39 -3.04
CA ALA A 294 -0.80 18.58 -2.90
C ALA A 294 0.59 18.36 -3.50
N VAL A 295 1.16 17.16 -3.29
CA VAL A 295 2.50 16.79 -3.77
C VAL A 295 2.52 16.49 -5.28
N LEU A 296 1.38 16.11 -5.89
CA LEU A 296 1.28 15.87 -7.33
C LEU A 296 1.58 17.11 -8.19
N GLN A 297 1.53 18.31 -7.62
CA GLN A 297 1.94 19.52 -8.32
C GLN A 297 3.45 19.57 -8.57
N ASP A 298 4.22 18.98 -7.65
CA ASP A 298 5.69 18.96 -7.70
C ASP A 298 6.21 17.66 -8.34
N TYR A 299 5.50 16.54 -8.14
CA TYR A 299 5.98 15.20 -8.51
C TYR A 299 4.88 14.34 -9.16
N GLU A 300 4.84 14.34 -10.50
CA GLU A 300 3.88 13.52 -11.26
C GLU A 300 4.09 12.01 -11.06
N SER A 301 5.32 11.58 -10.76
CA SER A 301 5.64 10.16 -10.47
C SER A 301 4.89 9.60 -9.27
N LEU A 302 4.38 10.45 -8.37
CA LEU A 302 3.54 10.04 -7.24
C LEU A 302 2.06 9.90 -7.58
N SER A 303 1.68 10.15 -8.84
CA SER A 303 0.29 10.00 -9.28
C SER A 303 -0.14 8.54 -9.21
N ARG A 304 -1.36 8.33 -8.71
CA ARG A 304 -1.97 7.00 -8.73
C ARG A 304 -2.34 6.67 -10.17
N THR A 305 -2.07 5.44 -10.58
CA THR A 305 -2.60 4.94 -11.85
C THR A 305 -4.13 4.88 -11.80
N ALA A 306 -4.79 4.81 -12.95
CA ALA A 306 -6.24 4.69 -13.02
C ALA A 306 -6.75 3.47 -12.24
N TYR A 307 -6.01 2.36 -12.27
CA TYR A 307 -6.35 1.17 -11.50
C TYR A 307 -6.16 1.35 -9.99
N GLN A 308 -5.03 1.93 -9.57
CA GLN A 308 -4.79 2.25 -8.16
C GLN A 308 -5.87 3.20 -7.62
N THR A 309 -6.26 4.20 -8.41
CA THR A 309 -7.34 5.14 -8.06
C THR A 309 -8.68 4.43 -7.89
N ALA A 310 -9.00 3.46 -8.77
CA ALA A 310 -10.21 2.65 -8.64
C ALA A 310 -10.23 1.85 -7.33
N LEU A 311 -9.12 1.19 -7.00
CA LEU A 311 -8.98 0.43 -5.76
C LEU A 311 -9.07 1.34 -4.53
N GLU A 312 -8.48 2.53 -4.61
CA GLU A 312 -8.49 3.48 -3.53
C GLU A 312 -9.90 4.00 -3.23
N VAL A 313 -10.66 4.38 -4.26
CA VAL A 313 -12.07 4.79 -4.12
C VAL A 313 -12.92 3.66 -3.54
N ALA A 314 -12.72 2.42 -4.02
CA ALA A 314 -13.47 1.27 -3.53
C ALA A 314 -13.15 0.95 -2.06
N ALA A 315 -11.88 1.07 -1.66
CA ALA A 315 -11.46 0.84 -0.30
C ALA A 315 -11.97 1.94 0.64
N LEU A 316 -11.89 3.22 0.24
CA LEU A 316 -12.42 4.33 1.03
C LEU A 316 -13.94 4.24 1.23
N LYS A 317 -14.68 3.87 0.17
CA LYS A 317 -16.12 3.57 0.28
C LYS A 317 -16.36 2.50 1.35
N LYS A 318 -15.62 1.39 1.29
CA LYS A 318 -15.77 0.29 2.25
C LYS A 318 -15.47 0.75 3.68
N THR A 319 -14.40 1.50 3.90
CA THR A 319 -14.05 2.03 5.23
C THR A 319 -15.17 2.90 5.79
N TRP A 320 -15.76 3.79 5.00
CA TRP A 320 -16.88 4.60 5.48
C TRP A 320 -18.15 3.79 5.76
N GLU A 321 -18.45 2.77 4.95
CA GLU A 321 -19.59 1.89 5.20
C GLU A 321 -19.41 1.05 6.48
N ASP A 322 -18.17 0.62 6.75
CA ASP A 322 -17.80 -0.11 7.95
C ASP A 322 -17.87 0.81 9.19
N ASP A 323 -17.39 2.06 9.09
CA ASP A 323 -17.36 3.03 10.18
C ASP A 323 -18.75 3.59 10.55
N GLU A 324 -19.59 3.90 9.55
CA GLU A 324 -20.92 4.49 9.77
C GLU A 324 -22.02 3.44 9.92
N ALA A 325 -21.67 2.15 9.81
CA ALA A 325 -22.60 1.02 9.78
C ALA A 325 -23.77 1.20 8.79
N THR A 326 -23.55 2.01 7.75
CA THR A 326 -24.56 2.44 6.78
C THR A 326 -23.99 2.25 5.37
N LYS A 327 -24.79 1.68 4.47
CA LYS A 327 -24.39 1.51 3.07
C LYS A 327 -24.74 2.77 2.28
N PHE A 328 -23.93 3.08 1.27
CA PHE A 328 -24.31 4.12 0.31
C PHE A 328 -25.36 3.56 -0.66
N ASP A 329 -26.50 4.23 -0.79
CA ASP A 329 -27.62 3.79 -1.65
C ASP A 329 -27.34 4.05 -3.14
N GLY A 330 -26.32 4.84 -3.45
CA GLY A 330 -25.84 5.06 -4.81
C GLY A 330 -24.50 5.75 -4.90
N THR A 331 -24.05 5.97 -6.14
CA THR A 331 -22.81 6.71 -6.41
C THR A 331 -22.94 8.20 -6.09
N ARG A 332 -24.16 8.74 -6.13
CA ARG A 332 -24.46 10.12 -5.72
C ARG A 332 -24.17 10.38 -4.24
N ASP A 333 -24.64 9.52 -3.34
CA ASP A 333 -24.40 9.69 -1.89
C ASP A 333 -22.90 9.61 -1.57
N LEU A 334 -22.21 8.70 -2.24
CA LEU A 334 -20.76 8.61 -2.16
C LEU A 334 -20.09 9.91 -2.64
N LEU A 335 -20.54 10.48 -3.76
CA LEU A 335 -20.02 11.76 -4.25
C LEU A 335 -20.24 12.89 -3.25
N GLU A 336 -21.43 12.97 -2.64
CA GLU A 336 -21.74 13.94 -1.60
C GLU A 336 -20.83 13.76 -0.38
N LYS A 337 -20.55 12.51 0.03
CA LYS A 337 -19.59 12.22 1.08
C LYS A 337 -18.18 12.69 0.71
N PHE A 338 -17.67 12.38 -0.48
CA PHE A 338 -16.36 12.85 -0.96
C PHE A 338 -16.27 14.39 -0.93
N ARG A 339 -17.32 15.09 -1.35
CA ARG A 339 -17.39 16.56 -1.30
C ARG A 339 -17.40 17.08 0.14
N SER A 340 -18.14 16.43 1.04
CA SER A 340 -18.23 16.85 2.45
C SER A 340 -16.89 16.81 3.18
N VAL A 341 -15.99 15.89 2.81
CA VAL A 341 -14.64 15.80 3.38
C VAL A 341 -13.58 16.58 2.57
N GLY A 342 -14.00 17.31 1.54
CA GLY A 342 -13.15 18.17 0.71
C GLY A 342 -12.22 17.41 -0.23
N LEU A 343 -12.58 16.19 -0.64
CA LEU A 343 -11.79 15.40 -1.58
C LEU A 343 -12.02 15.87 -3.02
N SER A 344 -10.92 15.97 -3.77
CA SER A 344 -10.91 16.27 -5.20
C SER A 344 -9.89 15.39 -5.91
N PHE A 345 -9.86 15.45 -7.24
CA PHE A 345 -8.79 14.85 -8.03
C PHE A 345 -7.83 15.94 -8.53
N VAL A 346 -6.56 15.61 -8.71
CA VAL A 346 -5.60 16.48 -9.42
C VAL A 346 -5.12 15.70 -10.63
N GLY A 347 -5.59 16.11 -11.82
CA GLY A 347 -5.20 15.52 -13.10
C GLY A 347 -4.46 16.55 -13.94
N ALA A 348 -3.29 16.20 -14.48
CA ALA A 348 -2.48 17.07 -15.34
C ALA A 348 -2.26 18.49 -14.75
N GLY A 349 -1.96 18.56 -13.45
CA GLY A 349 -1.72 19.81 -12.73
C GLY A 349 -2.97 20.66 -12.45
N LYS A 350 -4.17 20.19 -12.80
CA LYS A 350 -5.44 20.89 -12.52
C LYS A 350 -6.27 20.13 -11.50
N LYS A 351 -6.82 20.88 -10.55
CA LYS A 351 -7.82 20.36 -9.61
C LYS A 351 -9.11 20.14 -10.36
N GLU A 352 -9.55 18.89 -10.44
CA GLU A 352 -10.80 18.49 -11.07
C GLU A 352 -11.82 18.07 -10.00
N GLU A 353 -13.08 18.45 -10.21
CA GLU A 353 -14.18 17.99 -9.38
C GLU A 353 -14.50 16.52 -9.68
N LEU A 354 -14.74 15.75 -8.61
CA LEU A 354 -15.23 14.39 -8.75
C LEU A 354 -16.64 14.40 -9.34
N THR A 355 -16.90 13.46 -10.25
CA THR A 355 -18.20 13.27 -10.88
C THR A 355 -18.77 11.91 -10.53
N GLU A 356 -20.09 11.78 -10.57
CA GLU A 356 -20.77 10.51 -10.30
C GLU A 356 -20.32 9.41 -11.29
N ASN A 357 -20.19 9.76 -12.58
CA ASN A 357 -19.71 8.84 -13.62
C ASN A 357 -18.28 8.33 -13.35
N PHE A 358 -17.42 9.19 -12.81
CA PHE A 358 -16.05 8.80 -12.45
C PHE A 358 -16.05 7.80 -11.30
N LEU A 359 -16.79 8.06 -10.23
CA LEU A 359 -16.90 7.15 -9.09
C LEU A 359 -17.54 5.82 -9.51
N ALA A 360 -18.59 5.85 -10.34
CA ALA A 360 -19.22 4.64 -10.87
C ALA A 360 -18.23 3.81 -11.70
N SER A 361 -17.37 4.48 -12.49
CA SER A 361 -16.30 3.83 -13.25
C SER A 361 -15.25 3.19 -12.33
N CYS A 362 -14.81 3.90 -11.28
CA CYS A 362 -13.88 3.37 -10.28
C CYS A 362 -14.43 2.11 -9.61
N LEU A 363 -15.67 2.16 -9.14
CA LEU A 363 -16.32 1.02 -8.48
C LEU A 363 -16.51 -0.17 -9.42
N ALA A 364 -16.87 0.09 -10.68
CA ALA A 364 -16.96 -0.96 -11.69
C ALA A 364 -15.59 -1.61 -11.96
N VAL A 365 -14.53 -0.81 -12.12
CA VAL A 365 -13.18 -1.33 -12.32
C VAL A 365 -12.72 -2.16 -11.13
N ALA A 366 -12.83 -1.64 -9.91
CA ALA A 366 -12.40 -2.35 -8.70
C ALA A 366 -13.16 -3.67 -8.47
N ARG A 367 -14.45 -3.73 -8.84
CA ARG A 367 -15.27 -4.94 -8.72
C ARG A 367 -14.94 -5.99 -9.79
N GLU A 368 -14.70 -5.55 -11.03
CA GLU A 368 -14.58 -6.45 -12.16
C GLU A 368 -13.14 -6.88 -12.47
N PHE A 369 -12.12 -6.09 -12.07
CA PHE A 369 -10.71 -6.41 -12.23
C PHE A 369 -10.19 -7.18 -11.01
N THR A 370 -10.75 -8.37 -10.79
CA THR A 370 -10.31 -9.29 -9.74
C THR A 370 -9.53 -10.45 -10.34
N GLY A 371 -8.36 -10.76 -9.78
CA GLY A 371 -7.58 -11.95 -10.16
C GLY A 371 -6.40 -11.67 -11.07
N ASP A 372 -5.38 -12.51 -10.93
CA ASP A 372 -4.05 -12.29 -11.50
C ASP A 372 -4.06 -12.20 -13.04
N GLN A 373 -4.96 -12.93 -13.69
CA GLN A 373 -5.08 -12.94 -15.16
C GLN A 373 -5.53 -11.59 -15.75
N MET A 374 -6.14 -10.70 -14.94
CA MET A 374 -6.46 -9.34 -15.37
C MET A 374 -5.50 -8.31 -14.78
N VAL A 375 -5.12 -8.49 -13.51
CA VAL A 375 -4.32 -7.52 -12.77
C VAL A 375 -2.86 -7.52 -13.21
N VAL A 376 -2.24 -8.69 -13.40
CA VAL A 376 -0.82 -8.77 -13.77
C VAL A 376 -0.52 -8.10 -15.12
N PRO A 377 -1.27 -8.36 -16.21
CA PRO A 377 -1.07 -7.64 -17.48
C PRO A 377 -1.19 -6.13 -17.35
N LEU A 378 -2.16 -5.68 -16.54
CA LEU A 378 -2.42 -4.27 -16.31
C LEU A 378 -1.26 -3.60 -15.57
N LEU A 379 -0.80 -4.21 -14.47
CA LEU A 379 0.32 -3.70 -13.68
C LEU A 379 1.61 -3.71 -14.51
N HIS A 380 1.86 -4.76 -15.30
CA HIS A 380 3.04 -4.82 -16.16
C HIS A 380 3.03 -3.73 -17.25
N LEU A 381 1.87 -3.45 -17.88
CA LEU A 381 1.77 -2.33 -18.82
C LEU A 381 1.94 -0.98 -18.13
N GLN A 382 1.48 -0.83 -16.89
CA GLN A 382 1.68 0.38 -16.10
C GLN A 382 3.14 0.55 -15.69
N GLU A 383 3.85 -0.53 -15.39
CA GLU A 383 5.28 -0.49 -15.11
C GLU A 383 6.09 -0.14 -16.37
N MET A 384 5.75 -0.73 -17.51
CA MET A 384 6.45 -0.46 -18.77
C MET A 384 6.22 0.95 -19.33
N TYR A 385 5.00 1.47 -19.23
CA TYR A 385 4.58 2.70 -19.91
C TYR A 385 4.19 3.82 -18.95
N GLU A 386 4.20 3.60 -17.64
CA GLU A 386 3.85 4.58 -16.61
C GLU A 386 2.52 5.31 -16.92
N SER A 387 2.53 6.64 -16.89
CA SER A 387 1.38 7.49 -17.15
C SER A 387 0.87 7.38 -18.60
N SER A 388 1.75 6.99 -19.54
CA SER A 388 1.42 6.86 -20.96
C SER A 388 0.69 5.56 -21.31
N SER A 389 0.58 4.61 -20.38
CA SER A 389 -0.15 3.35 -20.58
C SER A 389 -1.59 3.62 -21.06
N CYS A 390 -2.03 2.93 -22.13
CA CYS A 390 -3.42 3.05 -22.58
C CYS A 390 -4.43 2.58 -21.54
N LEU A 391 -3.99 1.74 -20.61
CA LEU A 391 -4.77 1.25 -19.49
C LEU A 391 -4.61 2.14 -18.25
N ASN A 392 -3.80 3.19 -18.30
CA ASN A 392 -3.79 4.26 -17.30
C ASN A 392 -4.85 5.34 -17.59
N LYS A 393 -5.98 4.96 -18.22
CA LYS A 393 -7.13 5.83 -18.47
C LYS A 393 -8.38 5.17 -17.87
N MET A 394 -9.02 5.83 -16.90
CA MET A 394 -10.20 5.29 -16.22
C MET A 394 -11.31 4.90 -17.21
N THR A 395 -11.53 5.72 -18.25
CA THR A 395 -12.50 5.44 -19.31
C THR A 395 -12.20 4.12 -20.03
N ASN A 396 -10.92 3.84 -20.34
CA ASN A 396 -10.54 2.60 -21.03
C ASN A 396 -10.72 1.39 -20.11
N LEU A 397 -10.31 1.48 -18.84
CA LEU A 397 -10.51 0.42 -17.85
C LEU A 397 -12.00 0.13 -17.63
N ALA A 398 -12.83 1.17 -17.52
CA ALA A 398 -14.28 1.01 -17.34
C ALA A 398 -14.92 0.30 -18.54
N LEU A 399 -14.47 0.58 -19.77
CA LEU A 399 -14.94 -0.14 -20.96
C LEU A 399 -14.56 -1.62 -20.92
N LEU A 400 -13.33 -1.94 -20.50
CA LEU A 400 -12.88 -3.33 -20.33
C LEU A 400 -13.59 -4.04 -19.18
N ALA A 401 -13.98 -3.32 -18.14
CA ALA A 401 -14.79 -3.85 -17.05
C ALA A 401 -16.23 -4.16 -17.51
N GLN A 402 -16.84 -3.31 -18.33
CA GLN A 402 -18.29 -3.36 -18.58
C GLN A 402 -18.70 -4.00 -19.90
N LYS A 403 -17.89 -3.91 -20.95
CA LYS A 403 -18.30 -4.30 -22.31
C LYS A 403 -18.09 -5.77 -22.63
N PRO A 404 -16.94 -6.40 -22.30
CA PRO A 404 -16.78 -7.83 -22.49
C PRO A 404 -17.78 -8.62 -21.66
N ALA A 405 -18.25 -9.76 -22.17
CA ALA A 405 -18.96 -10.73 -21.35
C ALA A 405 -18.06 -11.16 -20.17
N ALA A 406 -18.62 -11.30 -18.97
CA ALA A 406 -17.84 -11.57 -17.74
C ALA A 406 -16.85 -12.75 -17.90
N ARG A 407 -17.29 -13.86 -18.50
CA ARG A 407 -16.46 -15.06 -18.76
C ARG A 407 -15.34 -14.86 -19.80
N LYS A 408 -15.35 -13.77 -20.55
CA LYS A 408 -14.37 -13.44 -21.60
C LYS A 408 -13.46 -12.29 -21.21
N ARG A 409 -13.72 -11.60 -20.11
CA ARG A 409 -13.00 -10.37 -19.74
C ARG A 409 -11.51 -10.60 -19.58
N GLU A 410 -11.12 -11.65 -18.86
CA GLU A 410 -9.72 -12.07 -18.70
C GLU A 410 -9.04 -12.25 -20.06
N TRP A 411 -9.69 -12.99 -20.95
CA TRP A 411 -9.17 -13.25 -22.30
C TRP A 411 -9.02 -11.98 -23.14
N VAL A 412 -9.98 -11.05 -23.05
CA VAL A 412 -9.91 -9.77 -23.76
C VAL A 412 -8.75 -8.93 -23.24
N VAL A 413 -8.58 -8.82 -21.92
CA VAL A 413 -7.46 -8.07 -21.31
C VAL A 413 -6.12 -8.67 -21.74
N GLN A 414 -5.97 -10.00 -21.67
CA GLN A 414 -4.76 -10.70 -22.12
C GLN A 414 -4.48 -10.51 -23.62
N SER A 415 -5.52 -10.56 -24.45
CA SER A 415 -5.39 -10.36 -25.90
C SER A 415 -4.90 -8.96 -26.24
N ILE A 416 -5.44 -7.94 -25.56
CA ILE A 416 -5.03 -6.55 -25.72
C ILE A 416 -3.57 -6.37 -25.25
N TYR A 417 -3.24 -6.91 -24.08
CA TYR A 417 -1.89 -6.90 -23.53
C TYR A 417 -0.87 -7.53 -24.50
N HIS A 418 -1.14 -8.74 -24.98
CA HIS A 418 -0.26 -9.40 -25.96
C HIS A 418 -0.20 -8.66 -27.29
N GLY A 419 -1.30 -8.04 -27.73
CA GLY A 419 -1.33 -7.20 -28.91
C GLY A 419 -0.38 -6.01 -28.79
N ILE A 420 -0.43 -5.30 -27.66
CA ILE A 420 0.46 -4.16 -27.36
C ILE A 420 1.92 -4.62 -27.33
N LEU A 421 2.22 -5.73 -26.64
CA LEU A 421 3.60 -6.24 -26.56
C LEU A 421 4.15 -6.69 -27.92
N ARG A 422 3.35 -7.39 -28.74
CA ARG A 422 3.79 -7.87 -30.07
C ARG A 422 3.94 -6.74 -31.08
N ASN A 423 3.10 -5.71 -31.00
CA ASN A 423 3.21 -4.55 -31.89
C ASN A 423 4.49 -3.73 -31.64
N ARG A 424 5.18 -3.95 -30.52
CA ARG A 424 6.52 -3.39 -30.28
C ARG A 424 7.56 -3.91 -31.29
N GLU A 425 7.39 -5.14 -31.78
CA GLU A 425 8.32 -5.80 -32.70
C GLU A 425 7.93 -5.58 -34.18
N VAL A 426 6.64 -5.41 -34.46
CA VAL A 426 6.09 -5.27 -35.82
C VAL A 426 5.92 -3.79 -36.18
N VAL A 427 7.05 -3.11 -36.35
CA VAL A 427 7.19 -1.65 -36.58
C VAL A 427 6.60 -1.15 -37.92
N ALA A 428 6.08 -2.02 -38.79
CA ALA A 428 5.71 -1.63 -40.15
C ALA A 428 4.35 -0.90 -40.31
N ALA A 429 3.46 -0.96 -39.31
CA ALA A 429 2.15 -0.26 -39.35
C ALA A 429 1.71 0.26 -37.96
N GLY A 430 2.66 0.41 -37.03
CA GLY A 430 2.49 0.27 -35.58
C GLY A 430 1.64 1.34 -34.87
N ILE A 431 0.57 0.89 -34.21
CA ILE A 431 -0.18 1.66 -33.22
C ILE A 431 0.65 1.68 -31.94
N ARG A 432 1.03 2.87 -31.48
CA ARG A 432 1.72 3.04 -30.19
C ARG A 432 0.74 2.83 -29.04
N ASN A 433 1.23 2.36 -27.90
CA ASN A 433 0.41 2.19 -26.70
C ASN A 433 -0.40 3.46 -26.37
N GLU A 434 0.22 4.63 -26.41
CA GLU A 434 -0.44 5.92 -26.14
C GLU A 434 -1.59 6.29 -27.11
N GLU A 435 -1.59 5.72 -28.33
CA GLU A 435 -2.57 5.95 -29.39
C GLU A 435 -3.84 5.08 -29.24
N VAL A 436 -3.82 4.09 -28.34
CA VAL A 436 -5.00 3.27 -28.04
C VAL A 436 -6.03 4.11 -27.28
N VAL A 437 -6.93 4.71 -28.05
CA VAL A 437 -8.10 5.46 -27.57
C VAL A 437 -9.37 4.60 -27.53
N LYS A 438 -10.44 5.13 -26.93
CA LYS A 438 -11.76 4.49 -26.85
C LYS A 438 -12.25 3.89 -28.18
N GLY A 439 -12.01 4.57 -29.31
CA GLY A 439 -12.39 4.09 -30.64
C GLY A 439 -11.71 2.78 -31.04
N TRP A 440 -10.45 2.55 -30.64
CA TRP A 440 -9.76 1.28 -30.89
C TRP A 440 -10.34 0.14 -30.07
N LEU A 441 -10.77 0.40 -28.84
CA LEU A 441 -11.34 -0.62 -27.96
C LEU A 441 -12.73 -1.06 -28.40
N LEU A 442 -13.61 -0.10 -28.73
CA LEU A 442 -15.01 -0.36 -29.08
C LEU A 442 -15.27 -0.55 -30.57
N GLY A 443 -14.42 0.05 -31.41
CA GLY A 443 -14.69 0.19 -32.83
C GLY A 443 -15.58 1.40 -33.12
N ASP A 444 -15.93 1.53 -34.38
CA ASP A 444 -16.86 2.52 -34.89
C ASP A 444 -17.79 1.87 -35.93
N LYS A 445 -18.48 2.70 -36.74
CA LYS A 445 -19.40 2.21 -37.78
C LYS A 445 -18.70 1.50 -38.95
N HIS A 446 -17.38 1.61 -39.06
CA HIS A 446 -16.57 1.11 -40.17
C HIS A 446 -15.59 0.00 -39.75
N ALA A 447 -15.19 -0.05 -38.48
CA ALA A 447 -14.19 -1.00 -37.97
C ALA A 447 -14.62 -1.62 -36.64
N ALA A 448 -14.36 -2.92 -36.48
CA ALA A 448 -14.55 -3.62 -35.21
C ALA A 448 -13.46 -3.25 -34.21
N GLY A 449 -13.84 -2.97 -32.97
CA GLY A 449 -12.89 -2.70 -31.88
C GLY A 449 -12.21 -3.96 -31.36
N TRP A 450 -11.09 -3.75 -30.66
CA TRP A 450 -10.29 -4.83 -30.08
C TRP A 450 -11.08 -5.69 -29.10
N ILE A 451 -12.05 -5.13 -28.37
CA ILE A 451 -12.93 -5.92 -27.49
C ILE A 451 -13.74 -6.92 -28.32
N ALA A 452 -14.44 -6.44 -29.35
CA ALA A 452 -15.26 -7.29 -30.21
C ALA A 452 -14.42 -8.35 -30.93
N VAL A 453 -13.26 -7.96 -31.48
CA VAL A 453 -12.35 -8.90 -32.16
C VAL A 453 -11.84 -9.97 -31.20
N SER A 454 -11.46 -9.60 -29.98
CA SER A 454 -10.94 -10.54 -28.98
C SER A 454 -12.02 -11.50 -28.47
N GLU A 455 -13.29 -11.09 -28.48
CA GLU A 455 -14.42 -11.94 -28.07
C GLU A 455 -14.86 -12.95 -29.13
N LEU A 456 -14.57 -12.73 -30.42
CA LEU A 456 -15.00 -13.58 -31.53
C LEU A 456 -14.19 -14.89 -31.64
N LYS A 457 -13.03 -14.98 -30.98
CA LYS A 457 -12.19 -16.18 -31.03
C LYS A 457 -12.81 -17.30 -30.18
N LYS A 458 -13.28 -18.36 -30.84
CA LYS A 458 -13.65 -19.66 -30.26
C LYS A 458 -12.69 -20.73 -30.73
#